data_AF-G1VH79-F1
#
_entry.id   AF-G1VH79-F1
#
_cell.length_a   1.000
_cell.length_b   1.000
_cell.length_c   1.000
_cell.angle_alpha   90.00
_cell.angle_beta   90.00
_cell.angle_gamma   90.00
#
_symmetry.space_group_name_H-M   'P 1'
#
loop_
_entity.id
_entity.type
_entity.pdbx_description
1 polymer ?
#
loop_
_entity_poly.entity_id
_entity_poly.type
_entity_poly.pdbx_seq_one_letter_code
_entity_poly.pdbx_strand_id
1 'polypeptide(L)'
;MTQEELKVEYDKYNTSSIFDSLKESVEAQIIVTEVYKGFYYEIIPYSFLRVGMRKGNPVKQFNRLKSTKNLYFYGFNDKKQIIEVREGCEIENQFDYQFLFYEKDMFKSLIYNNGKILQNVSYCYQKKGNLVDKVLGKGRFGGREEYYFYDEDDKLQKIEVKQYDRIGQEAANLFYTIKYGPDGSIDTITKSTSMYEEIVYTEKKGELYPIKI
;
A
#
# COMPACT_ATOMS: atom_id res chain seq x y z
N MET A 1 -3.94 -11.69 -15.65
CA MET A 1 -3.18 -10.63 -16.31
C MET A 1 -1.72 -11.03 -16.38
N THR A 2 -1.09 -10.96 -17.55
CA THR A 2 0.36 -11.16 -17.74
C THR A 2 1.12 -9.84 -17.55
N GLN A 3 2.46 -9.89 -17.54
CA GLN A 3 3.30 -8.70 -17.46
C GLN A 3 3.18 -7.80 -18.70
N GLU A 4 2.92 -8.38 -19.88
CA GLU A 4 2.65 -7.64 -21.12
C GLU A 4 1.32 -6.88 -21.03
N GLU A 5 0.27 -7.53 -20.55
CA GLU A 5 -1.05 -6.89 -20.34
C GLU A 5 -0.95 -5.76 -19.30
N LEU A 6 -0.21 -5.97 -18.22
CA LEU A 6 0.05 -4.93 -17.22
C LEU A 6 0.87 -3.77 -17.78
N LYS A 7 1.77 -4.03 -18.73
CA LYS A 7 2.51 -2.97 -19.42
C LYS A 7 1.58 -2.10 -20.27
N VAL A 8 0.63 -2.70 -20.99
CA VAL A 8 -0.38 -1.95 -21.74
C VAL A 8 -1.19 -1.05 -20.80
N GLU A 9 -1.61 -1.58 -19.65
CA GLU A 9 -2.32 -0.77 -18.64
C GLU A 9 -1.43 0.33 -18.04
N TYR A 10 -0.15 0.07 -17.79
CA TYR A 10 0.78 1.10 -17.32
C TYR A 10 0.92 2.24 -18.35
N ASP A 11 1.15 1.90 -19.62
CA ASP A 11 1.33 2.88 -20.69
C ASP A 11 0.04 3.71 -20.90
N LYS A 12 -1.13 3.07 -20.73
CA LYS A 12 -2.43 3.74 -20.75
C LYS A 12 -2.53 4.83 -19.68
N TYR A 13 -2.16 4.57 -18.43
CA TYR A 13 -2.33 5.57 -17.34
C TYR A 13 -1.14 6.54 -17.18
N ASN A 14 -0.01 6.29 -17.84
CA ASN A 14 1.20 7.10 -17.70
C ASN A 14 1.20 8.34 -18.62
N THR A 15 0.13 9.15 -18.56
CA THR A 15 0.05 10.44 -19.25
C THR A 15 -0.51 11.52 -18.30
N SER A 16 -0.02 12.76 -18.44
CA SER A 16 -0.40 13.84 -17.52
C SER A 16 -1.89 14.20 -17.56
N SER A 17 -2.53 14.11 -18.73
CA SER A 17 -3.97 14.39 -18.88
C SER A 17 -4.85 13.40 -18.13
N ILE A 18 -4.42 12.13 -18.07
CA ILE A 18 -5.13 11.10 -17.32
C ILE A 18 -5.01 11.35 -15.84
N PHE A 19 -3.84 11.76 -15.33
CA PHE A 19 -3.69 12.10 -13.92
C PHE A 19 -4.72 13.16 -13.48
N ASP A 20 -4.82 14.27 -14.21
CA ASP A 20 -5.71 15.37 -13.84
C ASP A 20 -7.19 14.93 -13.86
N SER A 21 -7.57 14.16 -14.88
CA SER A 21 -8.93 13.61 -14.99
C SER A 21 -9.26 12.63 -13.85
N LEU A 22 -8.32 11.77 -13.47
CA LEU A 22 -8.48 10.83 -12.37
C LEU A 22 -8.60 11.58 -11.03
N LYS A 23 -7.74 12.57 -10.81
CA LYS A 23 -7.74 13.37 -9.59
C LYS A 23 -9.10 14.06 -9.39
N GLU A 24 -9.59 14.76 -10.41
CA GLU A 24 -10.90 15.43 -10.35
C GLU A 24 -12.04 14.44 -10.06
N SER A 25 -12.05 13.31 -10.78
CA SER A 25 -13.08 12.28 -10.59
C SER A 25 -13.05 11.65 -9.18
N VAL A 26 -11.86 11.40 -8.64
CA VAL A 26 -11.69 10.82 -7.30
C VAL A 26 -12.04 11.83 -6.22
N GLU A 27 -11.53 13.06 -6.29
CA GLU A 27 -11.79 14.09 -5.28
C GLU A 27 -13.27 14.46 -5.18
N ALA A 28 -14.02 14.42 -6.29
CA ALA A 28 -15.47 14.62 -6.30
C ALA A 28 -16.25 13.57 -5.48
N GLN A 29 -15.65 12.41 -5.20
CA GLN A 29 -16.25 11.32 -4.43
C GLN A 29 -15.83 11.31 -2.96
N ILE A 30 -14.87 12.15 -2.55
CA ILE A 30 -14.36 12.19 -1.18
C ILE A 30 -15.35 12.92 -0.27
N ILE A 31 -15.81 12.25 0.80
CA ILE A 31 -16.67 12.84 1.83
C ILE A 31 -15.89 13.26 3.08
N VAL A 32 -14.76 12.62 3.35
CA VAL A 32 -13.90 12.92 4.51
C VAL A 32 -12.44 12.65 4.16
N THR A 33 -11.55 13.49 4.68
CA THR A 33 -10.11 13.27 4.62
C THR A 33 -9.55 13.19 6.04
N GLU A 34 -8.83 12.11 6.33
CA GLU A 34 -8.10 11.94 7.59
C GLU A 34 -6.60 12.13 7.37
N VAL A 35 -5.91 12.70 8.35
CA VAL A 35 -4.48 13.06 8.23
C VAL A 35 -3.65 12.38 9.30
N TYR A 36 -2.54 11.79 8.89
CA TYR A 36 -1.62 11.05 9.75
C TYR A 36 -0.17 11.44 9.49
N LYS A 37 0.67 11.27 10.50
CA LYS A 37 2.13 11.36 10.37
C LYS A 37 2.68 9.94 10.20
N GLY A 38 3.16 9.62 9.00
CA GLY A 38 3.52 8.26 8.58
C GLY A 38 2.34 7.40 8.13
N PHE A 39 2.63 6.25 7.50
CA PHE A 39 1.64 5.28 7.01
C PHE A 39 0.72 4.78 8.13
N TYR A 40 -0.60 4.88 7.94
CA TYR A 40 -1.55 4.47 8.97
C TYR A 40 -2.40 3.25 8.57
N TYR A 41 -2.94 3.26 7.35
CA TYR A 41 -3.78 2.18 6.82
C TYR A 41 -2.98 1.23 5.93
N GLU A 42 -3.14 -0.07 6.13
CA GLU A 42 -2.64 -1.10 5.21
C GLU A 42 -3.68 -1.34 4.10
N ILE A 43 -3.46 -0.72 2.93
CA ILE A 43 -4.32 -0.95 1.75
C ILE A 43 -4.08 -2.35 1.18
N ILE A 44 -2.82 -2.77 1.16
CA ILE A 44 -2.36 -4.11 0.83
C ILE A 44 -1.76 -4.69 2.12
N PRO A 45 -2.08 -5.94 2.51
CA PRO A 45 -1.65 -6.48 3.79
C PRO A 45 -0.15 -6.35 4.04
N TYR A 46 0.18 -5.72 5.18
CA TYR A 46 1.54 -5.56 5.71
C TYR A 46 2.53 -4.89 4.76
N SER A 47 2.04 -4.05 3.83
CA SER A 47 2.84 -3.43 2.77
C SER A 47 3.98 -2.57 3.31
N PHE A 48 3.74 -1.80 4.38
CA PHE A 48 4.78 -0.98 5.01
C PHE A 48 5.45 -1.72 6.18
N LEU A 49 4.72 -2.58 6.91
CA LEU A 49 5.31 -3.36 8.00
C LEU A 49 6.41 -4.32 7.51
N ARG A 50 6.22 -4.97 6.36
CA ARG A 50 7.17 -5.93 5.79
C ARG A 50 8.44 -5.29 5.21
N VAL A 51 8.53 -3.96 5.19
CA VAL A 51 9.73 -3.21 4.85
C VAL A 51 10.31 -2.45 6.05
N GLY A 52 9.88 -2.82 7.27
CA GLY A 52 10.40 -2.29 8.53
C GLY A 52 9.82 -0.94 8.95
N MET A 53 8.84 -0.40 8.23
CA MET A 53 8.15 0.81 8.63
C MET A 53 7.14 0.51 9.74
N ARG A 54 6.77 1.56 10.48
CA ARG A 54 5.84 1.47 11.61
C ARG A 54 4.59 2.28 11.33
N LYS A 55 3.49 1.86 11.96
CA LYS A 55 2.23 2.58 11.89
C LYS A 55 2.41 4.00 12.41
N GLY A 56 1.87 4.95 11.66
CA GLY A 56 1.89 6.37 11.94
C GLY A 56 0.90 6.77 13.03
N ASN A 57 0.80 8.09 13.25
CA ASN A 57 -0.02 8.66 14.31
C ASN A 57 -1.05 9.65 13.74
N PRO A 58 -2.28 9.70 14.28
CA PRO A 58 -3.28 10.70 13.88
C PRO A 58 -2.78 12.13 14.12
N VAL A 59 -3.04 13.02 13.17
CA VAL A 59 -2.74 14.45 13.31
C VAL A 59 -3.95 15.18 13.90
N LYS A 60 -3.85 15.57 15.18
CA LYS A 60 -4.95 16.27 15.89
C LYS A 60 -5.00 17.78 15.60
N GLN A 61 -3.89 18.40 15.22
CA GLN A 61 -3.76 19.86 15.07
C GLN A 61 -3.03 20.22 13.77
N PHE A 62 -3.66 19.90 12.64
CA PHE A 62 -3.09 20.10 11.31
C PHE A 62 -2.62 21.54 11.07
N ASN A 63 -3.41 22.53 11.48
CA ASN A 63 -3.12 23.96 11.29
C ASN A 63 -1.84 24.46 11.98
N ARG A 64 -1.23 23.66 12.87
CA ARG A 64 0.03 24.01 13.55
C ARG A 64 1.27 23.43 12.86
N LEU A 65 1.08 22.58 11.85
CA LEU A 65 2.18 21.98 11.11
C LEU A 65 2.71 22.98 10.09
N LYS A 66 4.04 23.14 10.07
CA LYS A 66 4.75 24.05 9.15
C LYS A 66 5.09 23.40 7.80
N SER A 67 4.81 22.09 7.66
CA SER A 67 5.17 21.30 6.49
C SER A 67 4.24 20.10 6.38
N THR A 68 3.97 19.70 5.13
CA THR A 68 3.26 18.48 4.78
C THR A 68 4.18 17.26 4.67
N LYS A 69 5.51 17.43 4.83
CA LYS A 69 6.48 16.34 4.72
C LYS A 69 6.11 15.18 5.66
N ASN A 70 6.05 13.96 5.11
CA ASN A 70 5.71 12.74 5.85
C ASN A 70 4.29 12.77 6.47
N LEU A 71 3.40 13.59 5.92
CA LEU A 71 1.97 13.52 6.20
C LEU A 71 1.28 12.70 5.12
N TYR A 72 0.37 11.84 5.57
CA TYR A 72 -0.47 11.00 4.73
C TYR A 72 -1.91 11.45 4.91
N PHE A 73 -2.57 11.77 3.80
CA PHE A 73 -3.97 12.15 3.74
C PHE A 73 -4.72 10.99 3.10
N TYR A 74 -5.75 10.50 3.78
CA TYR A 74 -6.59 9.40 3.29
C TYR A 74 -7.98 9.94 2.99
N GLY A 75 -8.35 9.96 1.71
CA GLY A 75 -9.66 10.38 1.24
C GLY A 75 -10.63 9.20 1.20
N PHE A 76 -11.75 9.32 1.90
CA PHE A 76 -12.78 8.27 1.99
C PHE A 76 -14.03 8.65 1.21
N ASN A 77 -14.64 7.66 0.54
CA ASN A 77 -15.95 7.79 -0.08
C ASN A 77 -17.11 7.51 0.91
N ASP A 78 -18.34 7.59 0.43
CA ASP A 78 -19.58 7.31 1.17
C ASP A 78 -19.66 5.88 1.74
N LYS A 79 -18.98 4.93 1.11
CA LYS A 79 -18.82 3.54 1.55
C LYS A 79 -17.68 3.35 2.56
N LYS A 80 -17.04 4.43 3.02
CA LYS A 80 -15.87 4.41 3.92
C LYS A 80 -14.66 3.66 3.33
N GLN A 81 -14.56 3.59 2.01
CA GLN A 81 -13.39 3.05 1.32
C GLN A 81 -12.38 4.17 1.10
N ILE A 82 -11.10 3.89 1.31
CA ILE A 82 -10.01 4.81 0.95
C ILE A 82 -9.94 4.83 -0.57
N ILE A 83 -10.22 5.96 -1.21
CA ILE A 83 -10.15 6.13 -2.67
C ILE A 83 -8.95 6.98 -3.10
N GLU A 84 -8.37 7.72 -2.17
CA GLU A 84 -7.17 8.54 -2.37
C GLU A 84 -6.21 8.38 -1.18
N VAL A 85 -4.91 8.27 -1.48
CA VAL A 85 -3.83 8.60 -0.53
C VAL A 85 -2.98 9.70 -1.13
N ARG A 86 -2.73 10.77 -0.37
CA ARG A 86 -1.71 11.77 -0.69
C ARG A 86 -0.59 11.72 0.32
N GLU A 87 0.64 11.61 -0.17
CA GLU A 87 1.85 11.69 0.66
C GLU A 87 2.53 13.03 0.42
N GLY A 88 2.65 13.85 1.46
CA GLY A 88 3.31 15.15 1.35
C GLY A 88 4.83 15.01 1.25
N CYS A 89 5.40 15.66 0.23
CA CYS A 89 6.85 15.70 0.02
C CYS A 89 7.48 16.96 0.67
N GLU A 90 8.76 17.21 0.39
CA GLU A 90 9.47 18.39 0.92
C GLU A 90 8.96 19.71 0.32
N ILE A 91 8.38 19.66 -0.88
CA ILE A 91 7.88 20.82 -1.59
C ILE A 91 6.45 21.10 -1.13
N GLU A 92 6.23 22.33 -0.68
CA GLU A 92 4.93 22.76 -0.18
C GLU A 92 3.82 22.55 -1.21
N ASN A 93 2.67 22.04 -0.76
CA ASN A 93 1.49 21.75 -1.58
C ASN A 93 1.72 20.77 -2.74
N GLN A 94 2.82 20.02 -2.73
CA GLN A 94 3.04 18.91 -3.65
C GLN A 94 2.94 17.57 -2.92
N PHE A 95 2.39 16.59 -3.63
CA PHE A 95 2.09 15.28 -3.09
C PHE A 95 2.39 14.19 -4.10
N ASP A 96 2.85 13.04 -3.62
CA ASP A 96 2.66 11.79 -4.34
C ASP A 96 1.21 11.34 -4.13
N TYR A 97 0.61 10.68 -5.12
CA TYR A 97 -0.80 10.31 -5.13
C TYR A 97 -0.95 8.81 -5.32
N GLN A 98 -1.90 8.21 -4.62
CA GLN A 98 -2.41 6.87 -4.90
C GLN A 98 -3.92 6.96 -5.08
N PHE A 99 -4.42 6.52 -6.24
CA PHE A 99 -5.85 6.41 -6.51
C PHE A 99 -6.29 4.95 -6.48
N LEU A 100 -7.41 4.67 -5.81
CA LEU A 100 -7.94 3.33 -5.60
C LEU A 100 -9.33 3.22 -6.23
N PHE A 101 -9.49 2.25 -7.13
CA PHE A 101 -10.73 1.98 -7.85
C PHE A 101 -11.23 0.57 -7.50
N TYR A 102 -12.35 0.49 -6.80
CA TYR A 102 -12.90 -0.77 -6.33
C TYR A 102 -13.92 -1.35 -7.31
N GLU A 103 -13.81 -2.65 -7.56
CA GLU A 103 -14.81 -3.47 -8.25
C GLU A 103 -15.20 -4.63 -7.32
N LYS A 104 -16.06 -5.54 -7.79
CA LYS A 104 -16.67 -6.58 -6.95
C LYS A 104 -15.64 -7.48 -6.24
N ASP A 105 -14.65 -7.97 -6.98
CA ASP A 105 -13.70 -8.99 -6.52
C ASP A 105 -12.24 -8.52 -6.64
N MET A 106 -12.03 -7.22 -6.86
CA MET A 106 -10.70 -6.63 -7.00
C MET A 106 -10.72 -5.12 -6.74
N PHE A 107 -9.54 -4.53 -6.52
CA PHE A 107 -9.35 -3.09 -6.69
C PHE A 107 -8.07 -2.80 -7.47
N LYS A 108 -8.09 -1.69 -8.22
CA LYS A 108 -6.95 -1.17 -8.96
C LYS A 108 -6.32 -0.01 -8.20
N SER A 109 -5.01 0.00 -8.10
CA SER A 109 -4.21 1.06 -7.47
C SER A 109 -3.31 1.71 -8.51
N LEU A 110 -3.41 3.03 -8.65
CA LEU A 110 -2.54 3.85 -9.49
C LEU A 110 -1.72 4.78 -8.61
N ILE A 111 -0.39 4.63 -8.60
CA ILE A 111 0.52 5.46 -7.81
C ILE A 111 1.23 6.42 -8.75
N TYR A 112 1.12 7.72 -8.49
CA TYR A 112 1.80 8.81 -9.19
C TYR A 112 2.73 9.55 -8.24
N ASN A 113 3.84 10.07 -8.75
CA ASN A 113 4.64 11.02 -7.99
C ASN A 113 4.11 12.45 -8.14
N ASN A 114 4.69 13.39 -7.39
CA ASN A 114 4.39 14.83 -7.47
C ASN A 114 4.57 15.45 -8.87
N GLY A 115 5.36 14.83 -9.73
CA GLY A 115 5.51 15.20 -11.15
C GLY A 115 4.39 14.68 -12.07
N LYS A 116 3.32 14.08 -11.51
CA LYS A 116 2.22 13.44 -12.24
C LYS A 116 2.67 12.25 -13.11
N ILE A 117 3.80 11.63 -12.79
CA ILE A 117 4.33 10.47 -13.51
C ILE A 117 3.88 9.21 -12.78
N LEU A 118 3.27 8.27 -13.51
CA LEU A 118 2.86 7.00 -12.95
C LEU A 118 4.09 6.22 -12.48
N GLN A 119 4.12 5.84 -11.22
CA GLN A 119 5.15 4.98 -10.64
C GLN A 119 4.73 3.51 -10.72
N ASN A 120 3.44 3.22 -10.50
CA ASN A 120 2.93 1.86 -10.47
C ASN A 120 1.42 1.78 -10.81
N VAL A 121 1.04 0.78 -11.61
CA VAL A 121 -0.32 0.25 -11.68
C VAL A 121 -0.33 -1.14 -11.05
N SER A 122 -1.23 -1.37 -10.11
CA SER A 122 -1.43 -2.66 -9.45
C SER A 122 -2.91 -3.06 -9.49
N TYR A 123 -3.16 -4.33 -9.73
CA TYR A 123 -4.46 -4.99 -9.64
C TYR A 123 -4.44 -5.94 -8.45
N CYS A 124 -5.26 -5.65 -7.44
CA CYS A 124 -5.36 -6.41 -6.21
C CYS A 124 -6.64 -7.24 -6.25
N TYR A 125 -6.49 -8.55 -6.44
CA TYR A 125 -7.60 -9.50 -6.49
C TYR A 125 -7.93 -9.96 -5.08
N GLN A 126 -9.23 -10.04 -4.79
CA GLN A 126 -9.74 -10.42 -3.48
C GLN A 126 -10.52 -11.73 -3.57
N LYS A 127 -10.44 -12.54 -2.52
CA LYS A 127 -11.27 -13.72 -2.32
C LYS A 127 -12.34 -13.42 -1.25
N LYS A 128 -13.11 -14.45 -0.87
CA LYS A 128 -14.15 -14.38 0.16
C LYS A 128 -13.64 -13.61 1.40
N GLY A 129 -14.47 -12.72 1.93
CA GLY A 129 -14.12 -11.90 3.10
C GLY A 129 -13.21 -10.70 2.79
N ASN A 130 -13.06 -10.32 1.51
CA ASN A 130 -12.19 -9.23 1.05
C ASN A 130 -10.69 -9.46 1.33
N LEU A 131 -10.30 -10.70 1.63
CA LEU A 131 -8.91 -11.09 1.78
C LEU A 131 -8.20 -10.93 0.44
N VAL A 132 -7.02 -10.31 0.44
CA VAL A 132 -6.20 -10.21 -0.77
C VAL A 132 -5.71 -11.59 -1.15
N ASP A 133 -5.97 -12.02 -2.37
CA ASP A 133 -5.49 -13.29 -2.91
C ASP A 133 -4.15 -13.09 -3.62
N LYS A 134 -4.11 -12.10 -4.53
CA LYS A 134 -2.89 -11.74 -5.26
C LYS A 134 -2.88 -10.28 -5.67
N VAL A 135 -1.68 -9.72 -5.81
CA VAL A 135 -1.44 -8.39 -6.37
C VAL A 135 -0.55 -8.54 -7.59
N LEU A 136 -1.02 -8.07 -8.74
CA LEU A 136 -0.26 -8.06 -9.97
C LEU A 136 0.03 -6.61 -10.34
N GLY A 137 1.30 -6.24 -10.55
CA GLY A 137 1.65 -4.85 -10.81
C GLY A 137 2.77 -4.65 -11.81
N LYS A 138 2.70 -3.53 -12.52
CA LYS A 138 3.76 -3.00 -13.37
C LYS A 138 4.05 -1.58 -12.96
N GLY A 139 5.32 -1.28 -12.77
CA GLY A 139 5.81 0.05 -12.48
C GLY A 139 6.90 0.48 -13.44
N ARG A 140 7.34 1.73 -13.25
CA ARG A 140 8.40 2.35 -14.05
C ARG A 140 9.70 1.53 -14.07
N PHE A 141 9.99 0.84 -12.98
CA PHE A 141 11.26 0.14 -12.77
C PHE A 141 11.18 -1.38 -12.87
N GLY A 142 10.01 -1.95 -13.15
CA GLY A 142 9.84 -3.39 -13.20
C GLY A 142 8.41 -3.85 -12.96
N GLY A 143 8.24 -5.16 -12.86
CA GLY A 143 6.97 -5.80 -12.51
C GLY A 143 7.03 -6.45 -11.14
N ARG A 144 5.87 -6.75 -10.58
CA ARG A 144 5.76 -7.60 -9.39
C ARG A 144 4.51 -8.43 -9.43
N GLU A 145 4.60 -9.61 -8.84
CA GLU A 145 3.47 -10.46 -8.51
C GLU A 145 3.58 -10.85 -7.05
N GLU A 146 2.49 -10.71 -6.32
CA GLU A 146 2.42 -11.06 -4.91
C GLU A 146 1.27 -12.04 -4.69
N TYR A 147 1.51 -13.11 -3.92
CA TYR A 147 0.52 -14.14 -3.59
C TYR A 147 0.42 -14.29 -2.08
N TYR A 148 -0.81 -14.39 -1.58
CA TYR A 148 -1.11 -14.29 -0.15
C TYR A 148 -1.74 -15.59 0.36
N PHE A 149 -1.09 -16.21 1.35
CA PHE A 149 -1.43 -17.53 1.86
C PHE A 149 -1.93 -17.43 3.28
N TYR A 150 -3.12 -17.96 3.51
CA TYR A 150 -3.85 -17.88 4.78
C TYR A 150 -4.03 -19.28 5.35
N ASP A 151 -4.17 -19.38 6.68
CA ASP A 151 -4.60 -20.61 7.34
C ASP A 151 -6.13 -20.79 7.28
N GLU A 152 -6.63 -21.82 7.98
CA GLU A 152 -8.05 -22.17 8.03
C GLU A 152 -8.91 -21.10 8.74
N ASP A 153 -8.30 -20.24 9.56
CA ASP A 153 -8.94 -19.14 10.29
C ASP A 153 -8.80 -17.80 9.55
N ASP A 154 -8.50 -17.83 8.24
CA ASP A 154 -8.33 -16.65 7.39
C ASP A 154 -7.20 -15.70 7.85
N LYS A 155 -6.21 -16.23 8.58
CA LYS A 155 -5.06 -15.45 9.07
C LYS A 155 -3.88 -15.57 8.11
N LEU A 156 -3.29 -14.43 7.73
CA LEU A 156 -2.22 -14.38 6.72
C LEU A 156 -0.91 -14.98 7.28
N GLN A 157 -0.48 -16.11 6.74
CA GLN A 157 0.73 -16.80 7.18
C GLN A 157 1.95 -16.44 6.34
N LYS A 158 1.76 -16.26 5.04
CA LYS A 158 2.86 -16.08 4.08
C LYS A 158 2.48 -15.16 2.93
N ILE A 159 3.46 -14.37 2.48
CA ILE A 159 3.39 -13.63 1.21
C ILE A 159 4.57 -14.08 0.35
N GLU A 160 4.29 -14.44 -0.90
CA GLU A 160 5.32 -14.70 -1.92
C GLU A 160 5.35 -13.51 -2.88
N VAL A 161 6.54 -12.98 -3.17
CA VAL A 161 6.73 -11.85 -4.08
C VAL A 161 7.71 -12.24 -5.16
N LYS A 162 7.24 -12.26 -6.41
CA LYS A 162 8.09 -12.37 -7.60
C LYS A 162 8.34 -10.98 -8.16
N GLN A 163 9.59 -10.65 -8.39
CA GLN A 163 10.01 -9.37 -8.94
C GLN A 163 10.51 -9.55 -10.36
N TYR A 164 10.10 -8.66 -11.25
CA TYR A 164 10.52 -8.62 -12.63
C TYR A 164 11.27 -7.32 -12.90
N ASP A 165 12.33 -7.38 -13.69
CA ASP A 165 13.04 -6.19 -14.10
C ASP A 165 12.24 -5.35 -15.14
N ARG A 166 12.89 -4.32 -15.69
CA ARG A 166 12.25 -3.42 -16.66
C ARG A 166 11.82 -4.13 -17.95
N ILE A 167 12.56 -5.16 -18.38
CA ILE A 167 12.31 -5.92 -19.60
C ILE A 167 11.46 -7.17 -19.36
N GLY A 168 11.05 -7.43 -18.11
CA GLY A 168 10.12 -8.50 -17.75
C GLY A 168 10.81 -9.81 -17.37
N GLN A 169 12.13 -9.83 -17.17
CA GLN A 169 12.83 -11.01 -16.68
C GLN A 169 12.69 -11.13 -15.17
N GLU A 170 12.53 -12.35 -14.68
CA GLU A 170 12.48 -12.63 -13.25
C GLU A 170 13.81 -12.25 -12.58
N ALA A 171 13.73 -11.36 -11.60
CA ALA A 171 14.88 -10.79 -10.92
C ALA A 171 15.11 -11.41 -9.54
N ALA A 172 14.04 -11.54 -8.74
CA ALA A 172 14.14 -12.07 -7.39
C ALA A 172 12.80 -12.62 -6.89
N ASN A 173 12.88 -13.63 -6.03
CA ASN A 173 11.76 -14.15 -5.25
C ASN A 173 12.00 -13.85 -3.78
N LEU A 174 11.03 -13.16 -3.16
CA LEU A 174 11.04 -12.83 -1.75
C LEU A 174 9.88 -13.53 -1.06
N PHE A 175 10.10 -13.97 0.17
CA PHE A 175 9.10 -14.59 1.01
C PHE A 175 8.96 -13.77 2.27
N TYR A 176 7.73 -13.56 2.73
CA TYR A 176 7.44 -12.95 4.02
C TYR A 176 6.62 -13.94 4.84
N THR A 177 7.13 -14.35 5.99
CA THR A 177 6.41 -15.21 6.94
C THR A 177 5.98 -14.37 8.13
N ILE A 178 4.71 -14.48 8.52
CA ILE A 178 4.13 -13.70 9.60
C ILE A 178 3.93 -14.61 10.80
N LYS A 179 4.44 -14.19 11.96
CA LYS A 179 4.17 -14.82 13.24
C LYS A 179 3.32 -13.89 14.08
N TYR A 180 2.44 -14.48 14.87
CA TYR A 180 1.51 -13.74 15.70
C TYR A 180 1.67 -14.11 17.17
N GLY A 181 1.39 -13.14 18.03
CA GLY A 181 1.33 -13.32 19.46
C GLY A 181 0.04 -14.02 19.91
N PRO A 182 -0.04 -14.39 21.19
CA PRO A 182 -1.23 -15.04 21.77
C PRO A 182 -2.51 -14.20 21.68
N ASP A 183 -2.39 -12.87 21.61
CA ASP A 183 -3.50 -11.92 21.47
C ASP A 183 -3.94 -11.69 20.01
N GLY A 184 -3.32 -12.40 19.06
CA GLY A 184 -3.59 -12.26 17.63
C GLY A 184 -2.86 -11.09 16.96
N SER A 185 -2.13 -10.25 17.72
CA SER A 185 -1.26 -9.21 17.14
C SER A 185 -0.10 -9.83 16.38
N ILE A 186 0.47 -9.11 15.41
CA ILE A 186 1.69 -9.54 14.72
C ILE A 186 2.82 -9.51 15.74
N ASP A 187 3.56 -10.60 15.91
CA ASP A 187 4.76 -10.65 16.73
C ASP A 187 5.99 -10.35 15.87
N THR A 188 6.15 -11.05 14.74
CA THR A 188 7.23 -10.81 13.78
C THR A 188 6.80 -10.94 12.34
N ILE A 189 7.49 -10.23 11.45
CA ILE A 189 7.52 -10.50 10.01
C ILE A 189 8.96 -10.81 9.63
N THR A 190 9.16 -11.99 9.05
CA THR A 190 10.46 -12.45 8.58
C THR A 190 10.47 -12.40 7.06
N LYS A 191 11.43 -11.67 6.50
CA LYS A 191 11.74 -11.68 5.07
C LYS A 191 12.79 -12.76 4.80
N SER A 192 12.57 -13.61 3.81
CA SER A 192 13.55 -14.58 3.37
C SER A 192 13.69 -14.61 1.85
N THR A 193 14.87 -15.07 1.42
CA THR A 193 15.26 -15.33 0.03
C THR A 193 15.97 -16.67 -0.02
N SER A 194 16.43 -17.11 -1.19
CA SER A 194 17.32 -18.27 -1.28
C SER A 194 18.66 -18.10 -0.57
N MET A 195 19.07 -16.87 -0.26
CA MET A 195 20.41 -16.58 0.27
C MET A 195 20.43 -16.13 1.74
N TYR A 196 19.34 -15.57 2.25
CA TYR A 196 19.28 -15.05 3.63
C TYR A 196 17.86 -14.99 4.17
N GLU A 197 17.78 -14.85 5.48
CA GLU A 197 16.58 -14.58 6.24
C GLU A 197 16.84 -13.43 7.22
N GLU A 198 15.87 -12.53 7.36
CA GLU A 198 15.95 -11.34 8.22
C GLU A 198 14.58 -11.06 8.85
N ILE A 199 14.57 -10.76 10.15
CA ILE A 199 13.38 -10.23 10.81
C ILE A 199 13.26 -8.74 10.47
N VAL A 200 12.30 -8.40 9.61
CA VAL A 200 12.05 -7.02 9.16
C VAL A 200 11.06 -6.28 10.07
N TYR A 201 10.29 -7.02 10.86
CA TYR A 201 9.36 -6.46 11.84
C TYR A 201 9.37 -7.27 13.12
N THR A 202 9.36 -6.57 14.25
CA THR A 202 9.07 -7.13 15.58
C THR A 202 8.19 -6.15 16.32
N GLU A 203 7.10 -6.62 16.90
CA GLU A 203 6.26 -5.79 17.76
C GLU A 203 7.04 -5.34 18.99
N LYS A 204 7.04 -4.02 19.26
CA LYS A 204 7.67 -3.52 20.48
C LYS A 204 6.74 -3.79 21.66
N LYS A 205 6.92 -4.91 22.35
CA LYS A 205 6.31 -5.13 23.67
C LYS A 205 6.96 -4.16 24.66
N GLY A 206 6.36 -3.00 24.92
CA GLY A 206 7.00 -2.01 25.81
C GLY A 206 6.44 -0.61 26.00
N GLU A 207 5.26 -0.22 25.50
CA GLU A 207 4.59 1.00 25.97
C GLU A 207 3.21 0.65 26.54
N LEU A 208 3.19 0.35 27.84
CA LEU A 208 1.99 0.51 28.66
C LEU A 208 1.56 1.97 28.56
N TYR A 209 0.61 2.28 27.66
CA TYR A 209 -0.14 3.52 27.79
C TYR A 209 -0.88 3.43 29.13
N PRO A 210 -0.66 4.36 30.08
CA PRO A 210 -1.42 4.35 31.32
C PRO A 210 -2.90 4.50 30.96
N ILE A 211 -3.67 3.46 31.29
CA ILE A 211 -5.12 3.53 31.31
C ILE A 211 -5.46 4.61 32.35
N LYS A 212 -5.92 5.76 31.89
CA LYS A 212 -6.65 6.69 32.76
C LYS A 212 -8.00 6.06 33.03
N ILE A 213 -8.18 5.60 34.27
CA ILE A 213 -9.49 5.39 34.89
C ILE A 213 -10.18 6.76 34.99
#